data_AF-A0A1F5S3B9-F1
#
_entry.id   AF-A0A1F5S3B9-F1
#
_cell.length_a   1.000
_cell.length_b   1.000
_cell.length_c   1.000
_cell.angle_alpha   90.00
_cell.angle_beta   90.00
_cell.angle_gamma   90.00
#
_symmetry.space_group_name_H-M   'P 1'
#
loop_
_entity.id
_entity.type
_entity.pdbx_description
1 polymer ?
#
loop_
_entity_poly.entity_id
_entity_poly.type
_entity_poly.pdbx_seq_one_letter_code
_entity_poly.pdbx_strand_id
1 'polypeptide(L)'
;MNLTCYINETDFDNYFLISKKYNFGNYLKRKIGVLKIIEDFNQSKKFFPYIDFSKKIKIEDKPDIIRVKESTYTRNPETFIKIKNTSENDRWVGLTEEQFNTIKRSAGNKTIYMIYASIRSETINNNPKTTDLTGMFLKEMEDKNKSEIFQKFANLNAECRIEFIISSKDLSIFAYPFERGMNMYETNLFEEKRSSSFYSKDGTRKDVLSIEEYKKFNGVKKLEIEKGFYPEKDEISEFKIKGTFKLIHKRKKSYIECISDVSVENSIFGKFYLEKNKFYKFNLVTLGRDPKLKRNNLFISKKRIYQLIEEGKIRKPEIIVEEIVERI
;
A
#
# COMPACT_ATOMS: atom_id res chain seq x y z
N MET A 1 -17.03 -8.44 -9.78
CA MET A 1 -17.01 -9.25 -8.55
C MET A 1 -16.29 -8.44 -7.49
N ASN A 2 -16.84 -8.33 -6.27
CA ASN A 2 -16.15 -7.59 -5.20
C ASN A 2 -15.10 -8.51 -4.57
N LEU A 3 -13.84 -8.07 -4.52
CA LEU A 3 -12.75 -8.82 -3.88
C LEU A 3 -12.74 -8.59 -2.37
N THR A 4 -13.87 -8.85 -1.72
CA THR A 4 -14.06 -8.66 -0.28
C THR A 4 -14.79 -9.83 0.36
N CYS A 5 -14.49 -10.10 1.63
CA CYS A 5 -15.22 -11.07 2.43
C CYS A 5 -15.24 -10.68 3.91
N TYR A 6 -16.31 -11.01 4.63
CA TYR A 6 -16.32 -10.93 6.10
C TYR A 6 -15.63 -12.14 6.72
N ILE A 7 -14.82 -11.88 7.73
CA ILE A 7 -14.17 -12.89 8.56
C ILE A 7 -15.08 -13.19 9.75
N ASN A 8 -15.56 -14.42 9.84
CA ASN A 8 -16.48 -14.88 10.88
C ASN A 8 -15.78 -15.86 11.84
N GLU A 9 -16.41 -16.15 12.98
CA GLU A 9 -15.89 -17.10 13.98
C GLU A 9 -15.62 -18.49 13.40
N THR A 10 -16.54 -19.01 12.58
CA THR A 10 -16.42 -20.34 11.96
C THR A 10 -15.24 -20.47 11.02
N ASP A 11 -14.74 -19.36 10.46
CA ASP A 11 -13.55 -19.34 9.61
C ASP A 11 -12.29 -19.69 10.44
N PHE A 12 -12.37 -19.59 11.76
CA PHE A 12 -11.31 -19.97 12.69
C PHE A 12 -11.47 -21.36 13.29
N ASP A 13 -12.65 -21.99 13.24
CA ASP A 13 -12.91 -23.28 13.90
C ASP A 13 -11.96 -24.39 13.40
N ASN A 14 -11.63 -24.39 12.10
CA ASN A 14 -10.64 -25.29 11.52
C ASN A 14 -9.18 -25.01 11.94
N TYR A 15 -8.92 -23.82 12.50
CA TYR A 15 -7.62 -23.35 12.98
C TYR A 15 -7.61 -23.12 14.50
N PHE A 16 -8.70 -23.45 15.20
CA PHE A 16 -9.01 -23.01 16.56
C PHE A 16 -8.20 -23.73 17.65
N LEU A 17 -7.99 -25.03 17.48
CA LEU A 17 -7.09 -25.80 18.36
C LEU A 17 -5.65 -25.29 18.30
N ILE A 18 -5.29 -24.67 17.18
CA ILE A 18 -3.99 -24.05 16.96
C ILE A 18 -4.01 -22.63 17.55
N SER A 19 -5.15 -21.92 17.45
CA SER A 19 -5.35 -20.53 17.89
C SER A 19 -5.04 -20.28 19.37
N LYS A 20 -5.48 -21.19 20.24
CA LYS A 20 -5.30 -21.11 21.70
C LYS A 20 -3.85 -21.15 22.19
N LYS A 21 -2.91 -21.70 21.40
CA LYS A 21 -1.53 -21.96 21.84
C LYS A 21 -0.52 -20.91 21.38
N TYR A 22 -0.84 -20.08 20.38
CA TYR A 22 0.12 -19.20 19.71
C TYR A 22 -0.47 -17.83 19.32
N ASN A 23 -0.92 -17.03 20.28
CA ASN A 23 -1.25 -15.59 20.16
C ASN A 23 -1.40 -15.06 18.70
N PHE A 24 -2.56 -15.32 18.08
CA PHE A 24 -2.71 -15.16 16.63
C PHE A 24 -2.88 -13.69 16.24
N GLY A 25 -1.84 -13.14 15.62
CA GLY A 25 -1.84 -11.77 15.10
C GLY A 25 -2.64 -11.60 13.80
N ASN A 26 -2.86 -10.33 13.42
CA ASN A 26 -3.55 -9.88 12.19
C ASN A 26 -3.06 -10.54 10.88
N TYR A 27 -1.90 -11.19 10.88
CA TYR A 27 -1.33 -11.88 9.73
C TYR A 27 -2.09 -13.14 9.31
N LEU A 28 -2.45 -14.04 10.24
CA LEU A 28 -3.22 -15.24 9.88
C LEU A 28 -4.62 -14.88 9.40
N LYS A 29 -5.25 -13.94 10.09
CA LYS A 29 -6.59 -13.42 9.77
C LYS A 29 -6.68 -12.93 8.32
N ARG A 30 -5.66 -12.19 7.86
CA ARG A 30 -5.56 -11.76 6.46
C ARG A 30 -5.41 -12.94 5.49
N LYS A 31 -4.59 -13.94 5.85
CA LYS A 31 -4.45 -15.14 5.01
C LYS A 31 -5.79 -15.83 4.81
N ILE A 32 -6.52 -16.07 5.91
CA ILE A 32 -7.84 -16.71 5.87
C ILE A 32 -8.81 -15.90 5.00
N GLY A 33 -8.89 -14.58 5.19
CA GLY A 33 -9.76 -13.73 4.36
C GLY A 33 -9.40 -13.77 2.87
N VAL A 34 -8.12 -13.69 2.52
CA VAL A 34 -7.68 -13.84 1.12
C VAL A 34 -8.03 -15.21 0.55
N LEU A 35 -7.84 -16.29 1.33
CA LEU A 35 -8.21 -17.63 0.88
C LEU A 35 -9.71 -17.74 0.60
N LYS A 36 -10.55 -17.20 1.49
CA LYS A 36 -12.02 -17.20 1.31
C LYS A 36 -12.42 -16.48 0.02
N ILE A 37 -11.82 -15.31 -0.25
CA ILE A 37 -12.04 -14.58 -1.51
C ILE A 37 -11.62 -15.45 -2.71
N ILE A 38 -10.49 -16.16 -2.66
CA ILE A 38 -10.04 -17.03 -3.76
C ILE A 38 -10.97 -18.25 -3.92
N GLU A 39 -11.46 -18.84 -2.83
CA GLU A 39 -12.41 -19.97 -2.83
C GLU A 39 -13.77 -19.58 -3.41
N ASP A 40 -14.20 -18.34 -3.24
CA ASP A 40 -15.46 -17.85 -3.84
C ASP A 40 -15.41 -17.83 -5.38
N PHE A 41 -14.22 -17.74 -5.98
CA PHE A 41 -14.04 -17.84 -7.43
C PHE A 41 -14.08 -19.31 -7.92
N ASN A 42 -13.81 -20.28 -7.05
CA ASN A 42 -13.96 -21.69 -7.37
C ASN A 42 -14.19 -22.54 -6.11
N GLN A 43 -15.47 -22.75 -5.82
CA GLN A 43 -15.94 -23.47 -4.63
C GLN A 43 -15.55 -24.97 -4.63
N SER A 44 -15.07 -25.51 -5.75
CA SER A 44 -14.60 -26.91 -5.83
C SER A 44 -13.17 -27.10 -5.31
N LYS A 45 -12.42 -26.01 -5.14
CA LYS A 45 -11.05 -26.04 -4.62
C LYS A 45 -11.01 -25.58 -3.17
N LYS A 46 -10.14 -26.21 -2.37
CA LYS A 46 -9.79 -25.75 -1.02
C LYS A 46 -8.31 -25.48 -0.91
N PHE A 47 -7.94 -24.36 -0.32
CA PHE A 47 -6.54 -23.93 -0.23
C PHE A 47 -6.03 -24.02 1.20
N PHE A 48 -4.82 -24.52 1.36
CA PHE A 48 -4.22 -24.73 2.67
C PHE A 48 -3.08 -23.73 2.90
N PRO A 49 -3.22 -22.82 3.89
CA PRO A 49 -2.21 -21.83 4.17
C PRO A 49 -0.97 -22.46 4.81
N TYR A 50 0.19 -21.90 4.54
CA TYR A 50 1.37 -22.17 5.35
C TYR A 50 1.27 -21.42 6.68
N ILE A 51 1.31 -22.18 7.77
CA ILE A 51 1.40 -21.66 9.12
C ILE A 51 2.66 -22.24 9.77
N ASP A 52 3.61 -21.37 10.13
CA ASP A 52 4.84 -21.77 10.79
C ASP A 52 4.72 -21.65 12.30
N PHE A 53 4.84 -22.78 13.01
CA PHE A 53 4.82 -22.83 14.48
C PHE A 53 6.21 -22.88 15.10
N SER A 54 7.26 -22.89 14.28
CA SER A 54 8.65 -23.07 14.76
C SER A 54 9.36 -21.73 14.98
N LYS A 55 10.06 -21.59 16.10
CA LYS A 55 10.95 -20.44 16.41
C LYS A 55 12.30 -20.48 15.66
N LYS A 56 12.52 -21.45 14.76
CA LYS A 56 13.81 -21.60 14.05
C LYS A 56 13.90 -20.60 12.90
N ILE A 57 15.05 -19.94 12.79
CA ILE A 57 15.38 -19.11 11.62
C ILE A 57 15.45 -20.06 10.41
N LYS A 58 14.50 -19.93 9.49
CA LYS A 58 14.52 -20.64 8.20
C LYS A 58 15.22 -19.76 7.18
N ILE A 59 16.13 -20.36 6.42
CA ILE A 59 16.92 -19.71 5.36
C ILE A 59 16.06 -19.54 4.07
N GLU A 60 14.97 -20.31 3.94
CA GLU A 60 14.08 -20.30 2.77
C GLU A 60 12.76 -19.59 3.07
N ASP A 61 12.26 -18.81 2.09
CA ASP A 61 10.95 -18.17 2.19
C ASP A 61 9.87 -19.08 1.60
N LYS A 62 8.87 -19.45 2.40
CA LYS A 62 7.82 -20.41 2.00
C LYS A 62 6.59 -19.70 1.46
N PRO A 63 5.91 -20.23 0.43
CA PRO A 63 4.69 -19.61 -0.07
C PRO A 63 3.60 -19.64 1.01
N ASP A 64 2.71 -18.65 0.97
CA ASP A 64 1.62 -18.53 1.94
C ASP A 64 0.49 -19.53 1.68
N ILE A 65 0.41 -20.10 0.48
CA ILE A 65 -0.42 -21.26 0.12
C ILE A 65 0.52 -22.39 -0.26
N ILE A 66 0.38 -23.56 0.39
CA ILE A 66 1.28 -24.71 0.19
C ILE A 66 0.61 -25.92 -0.44
N ARG A 67 -0.71 -26.06 -0.29
CA ARG A 67 -1.47 -27.19 -0.83
C ARG A 67 -2.84 -26.77 -1.28
N VAL A 68 -3.38 -27.56 -2.20
CA VAL A 68 -4.65 -27.32 -2.88
C VAL A 68 -5.34 -28.65 -3.02
N LYS A 69 -6.59 -28.74 -2.55
CA LYS A 69 -7.41 -29.94 -2.70
C LYS A 69 -8.47 -29.69 -3.75
N GLU A 70 -8.52 -30.57 -4.74
CA GLU A 70 -9.48 -30.59 -5.84
C GLU A 70 -10.21 -31.93 -5.80
N SER A 71 -11.49 -31.93 -5.46
CA SER A 71 -12.29 -33.14 -5.23
C SER A 71 -11.59 -34.17 -4.32
N THR A 72 -10.94 -35.20 -4.90
CA THR A 72 -10.30 -36.32 -4.22
C THR A 72 -8.77 -36.23 -4.14
N TYR A 73 -8.15 -35.30 -4.85
CA TYR A 73 -6.70 -35.19 -5.00
C TYR A 73 -6.16 -33.93 -4.31
N THR A 74 -4.88 -33.99 -3.89
CA THR A 74 -4.17 -32.83 -3.34
C THR A 74 -2.85 -32.64 -4.06
N ARG A 75 -2.54 -31.39 -4.41
CA ARG A 75 -1.27 -30.98 -5.00
C ARG A 75 -0.66 -29.75 -4.37
N ASN A 76 0.58 -29.50 -4.79
CA ASN A 76 1.26 -28.24 -4.56
C ASN A 76 0.79 -27.20 -5.62
N PRO A 77 0.64 -25.92 -5.25
CA PRO A 77 0.34 -24.85 -6.20
C PRO A 77 1.41 -24.72 -7.31
N GLU A 78 1.00 -24.43 -8.54
CA GLU A 78 1.92 -24.10 -9.64
C GLU A 78 2.46 -22.66 -9.55
N THR A 79 1.82 -21.82 -8.73
CA THR A 79 2.24 -20.46 -8.46
C THR A 79 2.80 -20.32 -7.05
N PHE A 80 3.65 -19.32 -6.84
CA PHE A 80 4.18 -18.96 -5.54
C PHE A 80 3.43 -17.73 -5.03
N ILE A 81 2.57 -17.92 -4.03
CA ILE A 81 1.77 -16.82 -3.47
C ILE A 81 2.40 -16.27 -2.20
N LYS A 82 2.45 -14.94 -2.12
CA LYS A 82 2.70 -14.18 -0.89
C LYS A 82 1.55 -13.25 -0.59
N ILE A 83 1.04 -13.30 0.64
CA ILE A 83 -0.02 -12.44 1.15
C ILE A 83 0.62 -11.37 2.03
N LYS A 84 0.42 -10.11 1.65
CA LYS A 84 1.01 -8.94 2.28
C LYS A 84 -0.08 -8.04 2.83
N ASN A 85 0.24 -7.33 3.91
CA ASN A 85 -0.63 -6.29 4.42
C ASN A 85 -0.58 -5.08 3.49
N THR A 86 -1.72 -4.40 3.35
CA THR A 86 -1.72 -2.98 3.07
C THR A 86 -2.83 -2.28 3.86
N SER A 87 -2.61 -1.01 4.18
CA SER A 87 -3.59 -0.11 4.79
C SER A 87 -3.90 1.06 3.86
N GLU A 88 -5.02 1.74 4.06
CA GLU A 88 -5.38 2.96 3.31
C GLU A 88 -4.28 4.04 3.40
N ASN A 89 -3.59 4.11 4.54
CA ASN A 89 -2.58 5.12 4.81
C ASN A 89 -1.18 4.77 4.28
N ASP A 90 -0.96 3.56 3.75
CA ASP A 90 0.33 3.17 3.23
C ASP A 90 0.73 4.06 2.04
N ARG A 91 1.94 4.63 2.12
CA ARG A 91 2.51 5.47 1.04
C ARG A 91 3.20 4.63 -0.02
N TRP A 92 3.94 3.62 0.44
CA TRP A 92 4.79 2.77 -0.38
C TRP A 92 4.45 1.31 -0.18
N VAL A 93 4.58 0.56 -1.25
CA VAL A 93 4.28 -0.87 -1.28
C VAL A 93 5.41 -1.59 -1.99
N GLY A 94 5.85 -2.71 -1.44
CA GLY A 94 6.87 -3.55 -2.04
C GLY A 94 7.62 -4.36 -0.99
N LEU A 95 8.90 -4.62 -1.23
CA LEU A 95 9.73 -5.52 -0.42
C LEU A 95 11.14 -4.97 -0.25
N THR A 96 11.86 -5.46 0.78
CA THR A 96 13.32 -5.35 0.75
C THR A 96 13.85 -6.16 -0.43
N GLU A 97 14.93 -5.69 -1.05
CA GLU A 97 15.56 -6.39 -2.17
C GLU A 97 16.00 -7.81 -1.78
N GLU A 98 16.53 -7.97 -0.55
CA GLU A 98 16.89 -9.26 0.05
C GLU A 98 15.69 -10.22 0.12
N GLN A 99 14.53 -9.73 0.57
CA GLN A 99 13.31 -10.54 0.65
C GLN A 99 12.84 -10.93 -0.74
N PHE A 100 12.84 -9.98 -1.68
CA PHE A 100 12.44 -10.25 -3.06
C PHE A 100 13.31 -11.32 -3.71
N ASN A 101 14.64 -11.24 -3.54
CA ASN A 101 15.58 -12.22 -4.08
C ASN A 101 15.42 -13.60 -3.40
N THR A 102 15.12 -13.64 -2.11
CA THR A 102 14.86 -14.90 -1.40
C THR A 102 13.56 -15.56 -1.89
N ILE A 103 12.50 -14.78 -2.12
CA ILE A 103 11.26 -15.27 -2.73
C ILE A 103 11.52 -15.82 -4.13
N LYS A 104 12.25 -15.09 -4.99
CA LYS A 104 12.59 -15.55 -6.35
C LYS A 104 13.35 -16.87 -6.34
N ARG A 105 14.35 -17.01 -5.47
CA ARG A 105 15.10 -18.27 -5.32
C ARG A 105 14.20 -19.41 -4.84
N SER A 106 13.35 -19.16 -3.86
CA SER A 106 12.46 -20.17 -3.27
C SER A 106 11.33 -20.61 -4.23
N ALA A 107 10.92 -19.73 -5.14
CA ALA A 107 9.87 -20.02 -6.11
C ALA A 107 10.34 -20.90 -7.28
N GLY A 108 11.65 -20.91 -7.59
CA GLY A 108 12.18 -21.58 -8.77
C GLY A 108 11.57 -21.01 -10.05
N ASN A 109 10.99 -21.89 -10.89
CA ASN A 109 10.36 -21.50 -12.16
C ASN A 109 8.89 -21.07 -12.03
N LYS A 110 8.32 -21.06 -10.81
CA LYS A 110 6.91 -20.73 -10.59
C LYS A 110 6.65 -19.25 -10.82
N THR A 111 5.45 -18.93 -11.31
CA THR A 111 4.97 -17.55 -11.34
C THR A 111 4.72 -17.07 -9.92
N ILE A 112 5.20 -15.87 -9.59
CA ILE A 112 5.14 -15.32 -8.23
C ILE A 112 4.10 -14.20 -8.18
N TYR A 113 3.15 -14.33 -7.26
CA TYR A 113 2.12 -13.32 -7.00
C TYR A 113 2.19 -12.81 -5.56
N MET A 114 2.19 -11.48 -5.41
CA MET A 114 2.08 -10.80 -4.13
C MET A 114 0.69 -10.17 -4.02
N ILE A 115 -0.16 -10.78 -3.20
CA ILE A 115 -1.53 -10.33 -2.93
C ILE A 115 -1.47 -9.34 -1.78
N TYR A 116 -1.81 -8.08 -2.04
CA TYR A 116 -1.89 -7.05 -1.01
C TYR A 116 -3.34 -6.90 -0.56
N ALA A 117 -3.58 -7.25 0.71
CA ALA A 117 -4.91 -7.22 1.29
C ALA A 117 -4.97 -6.36 2.56
N SER A 118 -6.07 -5.63 2.70
CA SER A 118 -6.41 -4.84 3.88
C SER A 118 -7.43 -5.58 4.74
N ILE A 119 -7.44 -5.26 6.03
CA ILE A 119 -8.50 -5.65 6.96
C ILE A 119 -9.13 -4.35 7.45
N ARG A 120 -10.45 -4.25 7.37
CA ARG A 120 -11.25 -3.08 7.76
C ARG A 120 -12.29 -3.52 8.79
N SER A 121 -12.54 -2.67 9.76
CA SER A 121 -13.51 -2.90 10.84
C SER A 121 -14.08 -1.57 11.28
N GLU A 122 -15.36 -1.56 11.67
CA GLU A 122 -16.00 -0.35 12.17
C GLU A 122 -15.65 -0.14 13.65
N THR A 123 -15.25 1.08 14.00
CA THR A 123 -14.85 1.42 15.36
C THR A 123 -16.04 1.81 16.23
N ILE A 124 -15.99 1.46 17.52
CA ILE A 124 -16.88 2.05 18.52
C ILE A 124 -16.36 3.43 18.91
N ASN A 125 -17.24 4.43 18.94
CA ASN A 125 -16.93 5.81 19.40
C ASN A 125 -15.70 6.44 18.72
N ASN A 126 -15.47 6.13 17.44
CA ASN A 126 -14.30 6.58 16.67
C ASN A 126 -12.95 6.22 17.33
N ASN A 127 -12.89 5.17 18.14
CA ASN A 127 -11.67 4.72 18.79
C ASN A 127 -11.06 3.51 18.05
N PRO A 128 -9.92 3.66 17.34
CA PRO A 128 -9.28 2.58 16.59
C PRO A 128 -8.81 1.40 17.44
N LYS A 129 -8.64 1.57 18.76
CA LYS A 129 -8.25 0.47 19.66
C LYS A 129 -9.38 -0.53 19.84
N THR A 130 -10.62 -0.14 19.60
CA THR A 130 -11.80 -1.01 19.74
C THR A 130 -11.91 -2.05 18.63
N THR A 131 -11.20 -1.84 17.52
CA THR A 131 -11.13 -2.75 16.37
C THR A 131 -9.87 -3.60 16.37
N ASP A 132 -9.23 -3.79 17.53
CA ASP A 132 -8.21 -4.82 17.65
C ASP A 132 -8.87 -6.18 17.41
N LEU A 133 -8.47 -6.85 16.32
CA LEU A 133 -9.13 -8.05 15.87
C LEU A 133 -9.01 -9.21 16.86
N THR A 134 -8.00 -9.21 17.74
CA THR A 134 -7.89 -10.20 18.82
C THR A 134 -8.86 -9.88 19.94
N GLY A 135 -8.98 -8.61 20.34
CA GLY A 135 -10.01 -8.15 21.27
C GLY A 135 -11.44 -8.42 20.80
N MET A 136 -11.75 -8.14 19.53
CA MET A 136 -13.05 -8.42 18.91
C MET A 136 -13.37 -9.91 18.93
N PHE A 137 -12.39 -10.76 18.58
CA PHE A 137 -12.58 -12.21 18.60
C PHE A 137 -12.78 -12.74 20.02
N LEU A 138 -11.96 -12.31 20.98
CA LEU A 138 -12.12 -12.70 22.38
C LEU A 138 -13.48 -12.28 22.95
N LYS A 139 -14.01 -11.12 22.54
CA LYS A 139 -15.34 -10.66 22.93
C LYS A 139 -16.45 -11.64 22.53
N GLU A 140 -16.39 -12.20 21.32
CA GLU A 140 -17.40 -13.16 20.86
C GLU A 140 -17.31 -14.49 21.60
N MET A 141 -16.08 -14.91 21.95
CA MET A 141 -15.86 -16.18 22.65
C MET A 141 -16.12 -16.14 24.15
N GLU A 142 -16.07 -14.95 24.75
CA GLU A 142 -16.12 -14.77 26.20
C GLU A 142 -17.54 -14.78 26.73
N ASP A 143 -17.68 -15.28 27.95
CA ASP A 143 -18.93 -15.19 28.69
C ASP A 143 -19.15 -13.72 29.08
N LYS A 144 -20.19 -13.11 28.52
CA LYS A 144 -20.52 -11.69 28.73
C LYS A 144 -20.66 -11.30 30.21
N ASN A 145 -20.91 -12.28 31.08
CA ASN A 145 -21.07 -12.06 32.52
C ASN A 145 -19.73 -12.07 33.31
N LYS A 146 -18.61 -12.43 32.66
CA LYS A 146 -17.32 -12.65 33.36
C LYS A 146 -16.23 -11.65 33.02
N SER A 147 -16.36 -10.91 31.91
CA SER A 147 -15.26 -10.07 31.42
C SER A 147 -15.72 -8.77 30.76
N GLU A 148 -15.75 -7.69 31.54
CA GLU A 148 -16.06 -6.33 31.06
C GLU A 148 -15.00 -5.77 30.10
N ILE A 149 -13.74 -6.23 30.21
CA ILE A 149 -12.64 -5.69 29.41
C ILE A 149 -12.84 -5.97 27.92
N PHE A 150 -13.39 -7.14 27.57
CA PHE A 150 -13.63 -7.50 26.18
C PHE A 150 -14.89 -6.84 25.60
N GLN A 151 -15.84 -6.45 26.45
CA GLN A 151 -17.04 -5.73 26.01
C GLN A 151 -16.74 -4.32 25.46
N LYS A 152 -15.53 -3.79 25.73
CA LYS A 152 -15.05 -2.52 25.19
C LYS A 152 -14.63 -2.60 23.71
N PHE A 153 -14.45 -3.79 23.15
CA PHE A 153 -14.15 -3.98 21.73
C PHE A 153 -15.42 -3.97 20.88
N ALA A 154 -15.26 -3.68 19.59
CA ALA A 154 -16.30 -3.86 18.59
C ALA A 154 -16.72 -5.34 18.51
N ASN A 155 -17.96 -5.59 18.09
CA ASN A 155 -18.36 -6.94 17.67
C ASN A 155 -17.54 -7.35 16.43
N LEU A 156 -17.40 -8.65 16.18
CA LEU A 156 -16.62 -9.12 15.04
C LEU A 156 -17.25 -8.67 13.71
N ASN A 157 -16.65 -7.65 13.08
CA ASN A 157 -17.10 -7.05 11.81
C ASN A 157 -15.94 -6.86 10.81
N ALA A 158 -14.93 -7.73 10.88
CA ALA A 158 -13.72 -7.59 10.08
C ALA A 158 -13.94 -8.00 8.62
N GLU A 159 -13.83 -7.04 7.72
CA GLU A 159 -13.84 -7.24 6.27
C GLU A 159 -12.40 -7.36 5.76
N CYS A 160 -12.10 -8.44 5.06
CA CYS A 160 -10.87 -8.57 4.28
C CYS A 160 -11.13 -8.07 2.85
N ARG A 161 -10.20 -7.28 2.30
CA ARG A 161 -10.25 -6.81 0.91
C ARG A 161 -8.92 -7.04 0.21
N ILE A 162 -8.92 -7.67 -0.95
CA ILE A 162 -7.76 -7.65 -1.85
C ILE A 162 -7.76 -6.29 -2.56
N GLU A 163 -6.74 -5.48 -2.31
CA GLU A 163 -6.64 -4.13 -2.90
C GLU A 163 -6.05 -4.20 -4.32
N PHE A 164 -5.01 -5.01 -4.49
CA PHE A 164 -4.33 -5.26 -5.76
C PHE A 164 -3.40 -6.47 -5.64
N ILE A 165 -3.00 -7.03 -6.78
CA ILE A 165 -2.04 -8.14 -6.87
C ILE A 165 -0.89 -7.70 -7.78
N ILE A 166 0.35 -7.89 -7.34
CA ILE A 166 1.56 -7.53 -8.09
C ILE A 166 2.33 -8.81 -8.38
N SER A 167 2.65 -9.09 -9.65
CA SER A 167 3.56 -10.19 -9.97
C SER A 167 5.02 -9.81 -9.70
N SER A 168 5.92 -10.77 -9.56
CA SER A 168 7.35 -10.46 -9.48
C SER A 168 7.87 -9.71 -10.71
N LYS A 169 7.26 -9.93 -11.88
CA LYS A 169 7.61 -9.21 -13.12
C LYS A 169 7.21 -7.75 -13.03
N ASP A 170 5.98 -7.47 -12.60
CA ASP A 170 5.47 -6.10 -12.41
C ASP A 170 6.32 -5.33 -11.39
N LEU A 171 6.65 -5.97 -10.25
CA LEU A 171 7.51 -5.34 -9.26
C LEU A 171 8.90 -5.03 -9.83
N SER A 172 9.47 -5.91 -10.66
CA SER A 172 10.79 -5.66 -11.27
C SER A 172 10.77 -4.52 -12.29
N ILE A 173 9.62 -4.29 -12.96
CA ILE A 173 9.48 -3.27 -14.01
C ILE A 173 9.12 -1.90 -13.41
N PHE A 174 8.23 -1.88 -12.42
CA PHE A 174 7.61 -0.64 -11.94
C PHE A 174 8.12 -0.15 -10.58
N ALA A 175 8.84 -0.98 -9.81
CA ALA A 175 9.42 -0.53 -8.56
C ALA A 175 10.61 0.40 -8.80
N TYR A 176 10.71 1.40 -7.93
CA TYR A 176 11.91 2.19 -7.81
C TYR A 176 12.88 1.53 -6.79
N PRO A 177 14.15 1.32 -7.16
CA PRO A 177 15.15 0.77 -6.26
C PRO A 177 15.68 1.85 -5.32
N PHE A 178 15.22 1.81 -4.08
CA PHE A 178 15.78 2.62 -3.00
C PHE A 178 16.98 1.92 -2.40
N GLU A 179 18.16 2.53 -2.52
CA GLU A 179 19.37 2.06 -1.86
C GLU A 179 19.33 2.38 -0.36
N ARG A 180 20.00 1.55 0.43
CA ARG A 180 20.25 1.82 1.85
C ARG A 180 20.88 3.22 2.00
N GLY A 181 20.34 4.02 2.92
CA GLY A 181 20.79 5.38 3.17
C GLY A 181 20.11 6.45 2.32
N MET A 182 19.24 6.07 1.37
CA MET A 182 18.34 7.04 0.73
C MET A 182 17.21 7.44 1.68
N ASN A 183 16.68 8.65 1.48
CA ASN A 183 15.48 9.09 2.18
C ASN A 183 14.23 8.40 1.63
N MET A 184 13.29 8.11 2.51
CA MET A 184 11.93 7.75 2.15
C MET A 184 11.10 9.02 2.00
N TYR A 185 10.36 9.15 0.90
CA TYR A 185 9.61 10.38 0.56
C TYR A 185 8.12 10.23 0.77
N GLU A 186 7.43 11.32 1.10
CA GLU A 186 5.97 11.39 1.03
C GLU A 186 5.53 11.26 -0.44
N THR A 187 4.41 10.59 -0.67
CA THR A 187 3.83 10.34 -2.00
C THR A 187 2.63 11.22 -2.29
N ASN A 188 1.99 11.76 -1.25
CA ASN A 188 0.99 12.82 -1.34
C ASN A 188 1.67 14.20 -1.40
N LEU A 189 2.25 14.52 -2.56
CA LEU A 189 3.18 15.65 -2.72
C LEU A 189 2.51 17.04 -2.68
N PHE A 190 1.34 17.17 -3.29
CA PHE A 190 0.71 18.47 -3.56
C PHE A 190 -0.42 18.74 -2.57
N GLU A 191 -0.06 19.23 -1.39
CA GLU A 191 -1.00 19.68 -0.37
C GLU A 191 -1.58 21.05 -0.75
N GLU A 192 -2.91 21.17 -0.84
CA GLU A 192 -3.60 22.42 -1.17
C GLU A 192 -3.37 23.49 -0.08
N LYS A 193 -3.25 24.75 -0.49
CA LYS A 193 -3.08 25.92 0.37
C LYS A 193 -4.09 27.01 0.01
N ARG A 194 -4.44 27.83 1.00
CA ARG A 194 -5.33 28.98 0.80
C ARG A 194 -4.59 30.12 0.12
N SER A 195 -5.27 30.83 -0.79
CA SER A 195 -4.74 32.03 -1.47
C SER A 195 -4.22 33.09 -0.49
N SER A 196 -4.87 33.24 0.67
CA SER A 196 -4.46 34.16 1.76
C SER A 196 -3.08 33.84 2.37
N SER A 197 -2.50 32.69 2.03
CA SER A 197 -1.11 32.35 2.38
C SER A 197 -0.09 33.08 1.52
N PHE A 198 -0.50 33.64 0.37
CA PHE A 198 0.36 34.26 -0.64
C PHE A 198 -0.04 35.70 -0.95
N TYR A 199 -1.34 36.00 -0.89
CA TYR A 199 -1.91 37.31 -1.21
C TYR A 199 -2.68 37.89 -0.02
N SER A 200 -2.62 39.21 0.15
CA SER A 200 -3.45 40.03 1.05
C SER A 200 -4.32 40.99 0.22
N LYS A 201 -5.14 41.81 0.90
CA LYS A 201 -5.94 42.85 0.23
C LYS A 201 -5.08 43.85 -0.52
N ASP A 202 -3.87 44.11 -0.01
CA ASP A 202 -2.91 45.07 -0.56
C ASP A 202 -1.96 44.46 -1.61
N GLY A 203 -2.20 43.22 -2.04
CA GLY A 203 -1.40 42.52 -3.05
C GLY A 203 -0.57 41.36 -2.50
N THR A 204 0.66 41.19 -2.97
CA THR A 204 1.53 40.06 -2.58
C THR A 204 2.00 40.20 -1.14
N ARG A 205 1.95 39.13 -0.35
CA ARG A 205 2.45 39.15 1.04
C ARG A 205 3.96 39.36 1.10
N LYS A 206 4.42 40.08 2.13
CA LYS A 206 5.84 40.41 2.38
C LYS A 206 6.77 39.19 2.51
N ASP A 207 6.23 38.02 2.86
CA ASP A 207 6.99 36.78 3.00
C ASP A 207 7.09 35.95 1.70
N VAL A 208 6.53 36.45 0.60
CA VAL A 208 6.77 35.96 -0.76
C VAL A 208 8.00 36.68 -1.33
N LEU A 209 8.98 35.91 -1.76
CA LEU A 209 10.27 36.42 -2.25
C LEU A 209 10.26 36.67 -3.75
N SER A 210 9.65 35.77 -4.52
CA SER A 210 9.51 35.89 -5.96
C SER A 210 8.31 35.10 -6.47
N ILE A 211 7.80 35.51 -7.62
CA ILE A 211 6.75 34.85 -8.37
C ILE A 211 7.19 34.78 -9.83
N GLU A 212 7.23 33.58 -10.40
CA GLU A 212 7.59 33.33 -11.79
C GLU A 212 6.39 32.77 -12.53
N GLU A 213 5.99 33.40 -13.64
CA GLU A 213 4.85 32.94 -14.45
C GLU A 213 5.31 32.05 -15.61
N TYR A 214 4.62 30.93 -15.78
CA TYR A 214 4.85 29.93 -16.82
C TYR A 214 3.58 29.75 -17.64
N LYS A 215 3.55 30.29 -18.87
CA LYS A 215 2.40 30.21 -19.78
C LYS A 215 2.50 29.00 -20.70
N LYS A 216 1.45 28.16 -20.75
CA LYS A 216 1.38 26.94 -21.59
C LYS A 216 2.65 26.08 -21.49
N PHE A 217 3.22 25.98 -20.29
CA PHE A 217 4.44 25.22 -20.06
C PHE A 217 4.22 23.75 -20.38
N ASN A 218 5.24 23.12 -20.93
CA ASN A 218 5.32 21.68 -21.17
C ASN A 218 6.79 21.27 -21.12
N GLY A 219 7.25 20.86 -19.95
CA GLY A 219 8.67 20.59 -19.72
C GLY A 219 8.91 19.93 -18.37
N VAL A 220 10.17 19.85 -17.96
CA VAL A 220 10.57 19.24 -16.69
C VAL A 220 10.92 20.34 -15.69
N LYS A 221 10.51 20.14 -14.43
CA LYS A 221 10.93 20.94 -13.27
C LYS A 221 11.39 20.02 -12.15
N LYS A 222 12.46 20.42 -11.45
CA LYS A 222 12.94 19.70 -10.28
C LYS A 222 12.21 20.20 -9.02
N LEU A 223 11.69 19.27 -8.22
CA LEU A 223 11.15 19.56 -6.89
C LEU A 223 12.26 19.44 -5.85
N GLU A 224 12.45 20.52 -5.11
CA GLU A 224 13.40 20.59 -4.00
C GLU A 224 12.77 20.08 -2.69
N ILE A 225 13.59 19.54 -1.79
CA ILE A 225 13.17 19.25 -0.41
C ILE A 225 13.04 20.57 0.36
N GLU A 226 14.06 21.41 0.27
CA GLU A 226 14.08 22.81 0.68
C GLU A 226 15.01 23.59 -0.25
N LYS A 227 14.96 24.93 -0.21
CA LYS A 227 15.68 25.80 -1.15
C LYS A 227 17.14 25.37 -1.35
N GLY A 228 17.48 24.92 -2.57
CA GLY A 228 18.82 24.47 -2.96
C GLY A 228 19.19 23.04 -2.54
N PHE A 229 18.31 22.31 -1.87
CA PHE A 229 18.51 20.93 -1.42
C PHE A 229 17.63 19.96 -2.20
N TYR A 230 18.28 19.01 -2.86
CA TYR A 230 17.67 18.01 -3.74
C TYR A 230 17.73 16.61 -3.11
N PRO A 231 16.87 15.67 -3.56
CA PRO A 231 16.97 14.26 -3.20
C PRO A 231 18.27 13.63 -3.71
N GLU A 232 18.59 12.43 -3.22
CA GLU A 232 19.86 11.77 -3.54
C GLU A 232 20.01 11.41 -5.03
N LYS A 233 18.90 11.27 -5.76
CA LYS A 233 18.88 10.98 -7.19
C LYS A 233 17.95 11.95 -7.92
N ASP A 234 18.38 12.41 -9.09
CA ASP A 234 17.65 13.40 -9.90
C ASP A 234 16.25 12.93 -10.28
N GLU A 235 16.09 11.65 -10.63
CA GLU A 235 14.83 11.00 -11.02
C GLU A 235 13.72 11.16 -9.96
N ILE A 236 14.07 11.32 -8.68
CA ILE A 236 13.12 11.56 -7.59
C ILE A 236 12.58 12.99 -7.64
N SER A 237 13.39 13.94 -8.08
CA SER A 237 13.02 15.36 -8.15
C SER A 237 12.45 15.78 -9.49
N GLU A 238 12.69 15.04 -10.57
CA GLU A 238 12.29 15.47 -11.92
C GLU A 238 10.82 15.17 -12.21
N PHE A 239 10.02 16.23 -12.36
CA PHE A 239 8.61 16.13 -12.72
C PHE A 239 8.35 16.78 -14.06
N LYS A 240 7.67 16.05 -14.95
CA LYS A 240 7.08 16.62 -16.16
C LYS A 240 5.83 17.40 -15.78
N ILE A 241 5.78 18.66 -16.18
CA ILE A 241 4.68 19.57 -15.87
C ILE A 241 4.12 20.13 -17.17
N LYS A 242 2.79 20.13 -17.26
CA LYS A 242 2.06 20.74 -18.36
C LYS A 242 0.91 21.58 -17.85
N GLY A 243 0.82 22.83 -18.29
CA GLY A 243 -0.23 23.77 -17.90
C GLY A 243 0.25 25.22 -17.83
N THR A 244 -0.61 26.13 -17.37
CA THR A 244 -0.27 27.53 -17.09
C THR A 244 -0.32 27.75 -15.59
N PHE A 245 0.78 28.22 -15.00
CA PHE A 245 0.92 28.33 -13.55
C PHE A 245 1.91 29.43 -13.18
N LYS A 246 1.91 29.80 -11.89
CA LYS A 246 2.98 30.59 -11.28
C LYS A 246 3.70 29.76 -10.23
N LEU A 247 5.02 29.88 -10.19
CA LEU A 247 5.85 29.34 -9.12
C LEU A 247 6.14 30.45 -8.11
N ILE A 248 5.72 30.23 -6.87
CA ILE A 248 5.83 31.18 -5.78
C ILE A 248 6.90 30.69 -4.80
N HIS A 249 7.92 31.50 -4.57
CA HIS A 249 9.00 31.17 -3.64
C HIS A 249 8.83 31.90 -2.31
N LYS A 250 8.81 31.15 -1.20
CA LYS A 250 8.78 31.69 0.17
C LYS A 250 9.90 31.07 1.00
N ARG A 251 10.86 31.89 1.45
CA ARG A 251 12.00 31.45 2.30
C ARG A 251 12.63 30.14 1.79
N LYS A 252 12.29 29.01 2.42
CA LYS A 252 12.84 27.67 2.15
C LYS A 252 11.94 26.77 1.29
N LYS A 253 10.76 27.23 0.90
CA LYS A 253 9.72 26.43 0.24
C LYS A 253 9.20 27.11 -1.02
N SER A 254 8.68 26.30 -1.91
CA SER A 254 8.10 26.70 -3.18
C SER A 254 6.66 26.21 -3.24
N TYR A 255 5.83 26.95 -3.97
CA TYR A 255 4.40 26.68 -4.12
C TYR A 255 4.01 26.91 -5.58
N ILE A 256 2.98 26.21 -6.04
CA ILE A 256 2.45 26.36 -7.39
C ILE A 256 1.03 26.92 -7.32
N GLU A 257 0.81 28.05 -7.98
CA GLU A 257 -0.53 28.62 -8.25
C GLU A 257 -0.95 28.20 -9.65
N CYS A 258 -2.05 27.47 -9.75
CA CYS A 258 -2.54 26.93 -11.02
C CYS A 258 -3.46 27.95 -11.71
N ILE A 259 -3.04 28.52 -12.84
CA ILE A 259 -3.83 29.48 -13.62
C ILE A 259 -4.75 28.76 -14.62
N SER A 260 -4.33 27.58 -15.07
CA SER A 260 -5.16 26.54 -15.70
C SER A 260 -5.09 25.27 -14.86
N ASP A 261 -5.79 24.22 -15.27
CA ASP A 261 -5.45 22.89 -14.78
C ASP A 261 -4.00 22.55 -15.16
N VAL A 262 -3.30 21.90 -14.24
CA VAL A 262 -1.88 21.54 -14.39
C VAL A 262 -1.73 20.05 -14.14
N SER A 263 -1.16 19.34 -15.11
CA SER A 263 -0.75 17.95 -14.92
C SER A 263 0.72 17.89 -14.52
N VAL A 264 1.01 17.15 -13.46
CA VAL A 264 2.35 16.93 -12.93
C VAL A 264 2.61 15.43 -12.89
N GLU A 265 3.69 14.95 -13.50
CA GLU A 265 3.98 13.54 -13.66
C GLU A 265 5.43 13.21 -13.29
N ASN A 266 5.62 12.12 -12.57
CA ASN A 266 6.91 11.51 -12.29
C ASN A 266 6.76 9.98 -12.34
N SER A 267 7.79 9.27 -12.81
CA SER A 267 7.75 7.80 -13.00
C SER A 267 7.59 7.04 -11.68
N ILE A 268 8.12 7.59 -10.58
CA ILE A 268 8.16 6.99 -9.25
C ILE A 268 6.87 7.30 -8.47
N PHE A 269 6.48 8.58 -8.42
CA PHE A 269 5.33 9.04 -7.62
C PHE A 269 4.00 8.91 -8.36
N GLY A 270 4.03 8.92 -9.70
CA GLY A 270 2.86 8.88 -10.57
C GLY A 270 2.39 10.25 -11.04
N LYS A 271 1.14 10.29 -11.49
CA LYS A 271 0.48 11.47 -12.06
C LYS A 271 -0.35 12.22 -11.02
N PHE A 272 -0.34 13.54 -11.11
CA PHE A 272 -1.08 14.46 -10.27
C PHE A 272 -1.80 15.47 -11.15
N TYR A 273 -3.04 15.75 -10.82
CA TYR A 273 -3.86 16.75 -11.50
C TYR A 273 -4.15 17.84 -10.49
N LEU A 274 -3.62 19.03 -10.75
CA LEU A 274 -3.79 20.21 -9.92
C LEU A 274 -4.82 21.11 -10.61
N GLU A 275 -5.82 21.54 -9.87
CA GLU A 275 -6.97 22.23 -10.44
C GLU A 275 -6.68 23.72 -10.62
N LYS A 276 -7.30 24.30 -11.65
CA LYS A 276 -7.33 25.74 -11.90
C LYS A 276 -7.76 26.52 -10.65
N ASN A 277 -7.13 27.68 -10.45
CA ASN A 277 -7.35 28.64 -9.35
C ASN A 277 -6.99 28.12 -7.95
N LYS A 278 -6.28 26.99 -7.83
CA LYS A 278 -5.80 26.45 -6.57
C LYS A 278 -4.30 26.63 -6.38
N PHE A 279 -3.87 26.53 -5.12
CA PHE A 279 -2.49 26.66 -4.72
C PHE A 279 -2.04 25.37 -4.05
N TYR A 280 -0.83 24.92 -4.36
CA TYR A 280 -0.30 23.69 -3.77
C TYR A 280 1.13 23.88 -3.30
N LYS A 281 1.51 23.14 -2.26
CA LYS A 281 2.92 22.98 -1.90
C LYS A 281 3.67 22.33 -3.06
N PHE A 282 4.86 22.84 -3.36
CA PHE A 282 5.68 22.41 -4.50
C PHE A 282 7.10 22.06 -4.02
N ASN A 283 7.18 21.10 -3.09
CA ASN A 283 8.42 20.57 -2.53
C ASN A 283 8.27 19.09 -2.22
N LEU A 284 9.38 18.35 -2.29
CA LEU A 284 9.47 17.02 -1.71
C LEU A 284 9.45 17.10 -0.17
N VAL A 285 8.93 16.04 0.45
CA VAL A 285 8.90 15.87 1.90
C VAL A 285 9.38 14.48 2.23
N THR A 286 10.18 14.32 3.26
CA THR A 286 10.63 13.01 3.75
C THR A 286 9.67 12.44 4.80
N LEU A 287 9.55 11.12 4.88
CA LEU A 287 8.66 10.44 5.83
C LEU A 287 9.36 10.18 7.17
N GLY A 288 8.73 10.63 8.26
CA GLY A 288 9.18 10.36 9.63
C GLY A 288 10.33 11.24 10.12
N ARG A 289 10.73 11.02 11.38
CA ARG A 289 11.85 11.75 12.01
C ARG A 289 13.22 11.23 11.55
N ASP A 290 13.31 9.93 11.29
CA ASP A 290 14.47 9.27 10.70
C ASP A 290 14.06 8.69 9.34
N PRO A 291 14.16 9.48 8.25
CA PRO A 291 13.66 9.08 6.94
C PRO A 291 14.60 8.13 6.21
N LYS A 292 15.79 7.82 6.77
CA LYS A 292 16.84 7.08 6.08
C LYS A 292 16.53 5.58 6.09
N LEU A 293 16.51 4.98 4.90
CA LEU A 293 16.24 3.57 4.74
C LEU A 293 17.42 2.72 5.23
N LYS A 294 17.13 1.71 6.06
CA LYS A 294 18.14 0.81 6.66
C LYS A 294 18.57 -0.34 5.75
N ARG A 295 17.87 -0.54 4.64
CA ARG A 295 18.05 -1.65 3.69
C ARG A 295 17.78 -1.17 2.27
N ASN A 296 18.19 -1.96 1.28
CA ASN A 296 17.74 -1.79 -0.09
C ASN A 296 16.28 -2.23 -0.20
N ASN A 297 15.46 -1.46 -0.90
CA ASN A 297 14.04 -1.71 -1.09
C ASN A 297 13.63 -1.53 -2.54
N LEU A 298 12.67 -2.34 -2.98
CA LEU A 298 11.97 -2.20 -4.24
C LEU A 298 10.55 -1.77 -3.92
N PHE A 299 10.27 -0.46 -4.06
CA PHE A 299 8.97 0.10 -3.71
C PHE A 299 8.30 0.80 -4.89
N ILE A 300 6.98 0.67 -4.95
CA ILE A 300 6.09 1.43 -5.82
C ILE A 300 5.23 2.31 -4.91
N SER A 301 5.01 3.58 -5.28
CA SER A 301 4.05 4.40 -4.54
C SER A 301 2.66 3.77 -4.67
N LYS A 302 1.89 3.73 -3.58
CA LYS A 302 0.58 3.06 -3.60
C LYS A 302 -0.35 3.68 -4.65
N LYS A 303 -0.33 5.01 -4.75
CA LYS A 303 -1.04 5.76 -5.79
C LYS A 303 -0.63 5.32 -7.20
N ARG A 304 0.67 5.13 -7.46
CA ARG A 304 1.16 4.71 -8.77
C ARG A 304 0.66 3.31 -9.14
N ILE A 305 0.50 2.39 -8.18
CA ILE A 305 -0.07 1.07 -8.44
C ILE A 305 -1.48 1.19 -9.02
N TYR A 306 -2.36 1.96 -8.40
CA TYR A 306 -3.73 2.16 -8.90
C TYR A 306 -3.73 2.77 -10.31
N GLN A 307 -2.87 3.77 -10.56
CA GLN A 307 -2.71 4.35 -11.90
C GLN A 307 -2.18 3.36 -12.93
N LEU A 308 -1.26 2.47 -12.56
CA LEU A 308 -0.75 1.43 -13.46
C LEU A 308 -1.84 0.40 -13.81
N ILE A 309 -2.75 0.11 -12.87
CA ILE A 309 -3.91 -0.75 -13.11
C ILE A 309 -4.90 -0.06 -14.06
N GLU A 310 -5.20 1.22 -13.82
CA GLU A 310 -6.06 2.04 -14.70
C GLU A 310 -5.47 2.18 -16.12
N GLU A 311 -4.15 2.32 -16.23
CA GLU A 311 -3.41 2.37 -17.50
C GLU A 311 -3.32 0.98 -18.19
N GLY A 312 -3.82 -0.10 -17.58
CA GLY A 312 -3.73 -1.47 -18.11
C GLY A 312 -2.33 -2.07 -18.12
N LYS A 313 -1.37 -1.44 -17.42
CA LYS A 313 0.03 -1.88 -17.32
C LYS A 313 0.25 -2.94 -16.25
N ILE A 314 -0.54 -2.86 -15.17
CA ILE A 314 -0.70 -3.94 -14.19
C ILE A 314 -2.10 -4.50 -14.39
N ARG A 315 -2.23 -5.82 -14.41
CA ARG A 315 -3.54 -6.48 -14.59
C ARG A 315 -4.42 -6.23 -13.37
N LYS A 316 -5.73 -6.11 -13.61
CA LYS A 316 -6.71 -5.97 -12.54
C LYS A 316 -6.67 -7.20 -11.61
N PRO A 317 -6.86 -7.02 -10.30
CA PRO A 317 -6.72 -8.11 -9.35
C PRO A 317 -7.73 -9.24 -9.60
N GLU A 318 -8.93 -8.97 -10.10
CA GLU A 318 -9.94 -10.00 -10.40
C GLU A 318 -9.43 -10.99 -11.47
N ILE A 319 -8.82 -10.46 -12.55
CA ILE A 319 -8.23 -11.26 -13.63
C ILE A 319 -7.09 -12.13 -13.09
N ILE A 320 -6.28 -11.59 -12.17
CA ILE A 320 -5.17 -12.34 -11.58
C ILE A 320 -5.70 -13.41 -10.62
N VAL A 321 -6.78 -13.15 -9.87
CA VAL A 321 -7.42 -14.15 -9.00
C VAL A 321 -7.96 -15.30 -9.84
N GLU A 322 -8.62 -15.05 -10.96
CA GLU A 322 -9.08 -16.08 -11.89
C GLU A 322 -7.91 -16.96 -12.37
N GLU A 323 -6.81 -16.35 -12.82
CA GLU A 323 -5.60 -17.10 -13.23
C GLU A 323 -5.00 -17.90 -12.07
N ILE A 324 -4.95 -17.32 -10.87
CA ILE A 324 -4.50 -17.99 -9.66
C ILE A 324 -5.35 -19.21 -9.41
N VAL A 325 -6.67 -19.10 -9.47
CA VAL A 325 -7.60 -20.20 -9.22
C VAL A 325 -7.47 -21.31 -10.26
N GLU A 326 -7.23 -20.97 -11.53
CA GLU A 326 -7.00 -21.96 -12.58
C GLU A 326 -5.68 -22.73 -12.37
N ARG A 327 -4.61 -22.02 -12.01
CA ARG A 327 -3.24 -22.58 -11.91
C ARG A 327 -2.89 -23.14 -10.54
N ILE A 328 -3.53 -22.67 -9.49
CA ILE A 328 -3.37 -23.20 -8.13
C ILE A 328 -4.15 -24.47 -7.95
#